data_AF-A0A0C3DXQ4-F1
#
_entry.id   AF-A0A0C3DXQ4-F1
#
_cell.length_a   1.000
_cell.length_b   1.000
_cell.length_c   1.000
_cell.angle_alpha   90.00
_cell.angle_beta   90.00
_cell.angle_gamma   90.00
#
_symmetry.space_group_name_H-M   'P 1'
#
loop_
_entity.id
_entity.type
_entity.pdbx_description
1 polymer ?
#
loop_
_entity_poly.entity_id
_entity_poly.type
_entity_poly.pdbx_seq_one_letter_code
_entity_poly.pdbx_strand_id
1 'polypeptide(L)'
;MNTWVPALTVNVQCNNNIKLLSNSRETMNVTFYIMSYQTKKQGRNFNMSAVLAKGFAYHLKRTSYNESLRDQQRLLLFRLVNMINLEQELAAPMVMSYLMGWGDTYRSHWYTPIYCSSFVSRLLQAFPSLARRGDITKDTEANWNERYDSDMNKSTIDAEMPGPLIVPQTVETMQ
;
A
#
# COMPACT_ATOMS: atom_id res chain seq x y z
N MET A 1 14.60 29.22 4.20
CA MET A 1 14.92 28.99 5.62
C MET A 1 14.15 27.75 6.06
N ASN A 2 14.81 26.72 6.60
CA ASN A 2 14.14 25.48 7.05
C ASN A 2 13.27 25.82 8.28
N THR A 3 12.00 25.42 8.27
CA THR A 3 11.07 25.72 9.37
C THR A 3 11.36 24.79 10.54
N TRP A 4 12.15 25.27 11.51
CA TRP A 4 12.50 24.51 12.72
C TRP A 4 11.27 24.35 13.62
N VAL A 5 10.87 23.11 13.88
CA VAL A 5 9.77 22.77 14.81
C VAL A 5 10.33 21.99 15.99
N PRO A 6 10.45 22.61 17.18
CA PRO A 6 11.08 21.98 18.35
C PRO A 6 10.32 20.74 18.82
N ALA A 7 8.99 20.75 18.78
CA ALA A 7 8.18 19.59 19.17
C ALA A 7 8.50 18.35 18.33
N LEU A 8 8.65 18.49 17.02
CA LEU A 8 8.98 17.37 16.14
C LEU A 8 10.46 16.96 16.26
N THR A 9 11.36 17.92 16.45
CA THR A 9 12.78 17.64 16.63
C THR A 9 13.03 16.84 17.92
N VAL A 10 12.38 17.23 19.03
CA VAL A 10 12.51 16.55 20.32
C VAL A 10 11.90 15.15 20.31
N ASN A 11 10.73 14.98 19.70
CA ASN A 11 10.03 13.69 19.71
C ASN A 11 10.59 12.70 18.68
N VAL A 12 11.00 13.17 17.50
CA VAL A 12 11.45 12.31 16.39
C VAL A 12 12.97 12.16 16.36
N GLN A 13 13.72 13.05 17.03
CA GLN A 13 15.19 13.06 17.07
C GLN A 13 15.86 12.99 15.69
N CYS A 14 15.18 13.49 14.65
CA CYS A 14 15.65 13.51 13.27
C CYS A 14 15.60 14.93 12.69
N ASN A 15 16.53 15.24 11.78
CA ASN A 15 16.56 16.50 11.04
C ASN A 15 15.47 16.51 9.95
N ASN A 16 14.24 16.82 10.36
CA ASN A 16 13.10 16.89 9.45
C ASN A 16 13.05 18.30 8.82
N ASN A 17 13.12 18.36 7.48
CA ASN A 17 12.91 19.59 6.73
C ASN A 17 11.42 19.77 6.45
N ILE A 18 10.77 20.67 7.17
CA ILE A 18 9.33 20.92 7.05
C ILE A 18 9.13 22.14 6.15
N LYS A 19 8.43 21.94 5.03
CA LYS A 19 8.03 23.02 4.13
C LYS A 19 6.53 23.27 4.26
N LEU A 20 6.17 24.50 4.63
CA LEU A 20 4.78 24.95 4.57
C LEU A 20 4.45 25.28 3.11
N LEU A 21 3.55 24.50 2.52
CA LEU A 21 2.99 24.80 1.21
C LEU A 21 1.64 25.49 1.42
N SER A 22 1.59 26.80 1.22
CA SER A 22 0.34 27.55 1.24
C SER A 22 -0.53 27.18 0.03
N ASN A 23 -1.84 27.38 0.16
CA ASN A 23 -2.83 27.02 -0.85
C ASN A 23 -2.44 27.59 -2.24
N SER A 24 -2.12 26.70 -3.17
CA SER A 24 -1.74 27.00 -4.54
C SER A 24 -2.03 25.78 -5.42
N ARG A 25 -2.28 26.01 -6.71
CA ARG A 25 -2.49 24.95 -7.72
C ARG A 25 -1.31 23.98 -7.80
N GLU A 26 -0.09 24.45 -7.53
CA GLU A 26 1.12 23.64 -7.46
C GLU A 26 1.11 22.67 -6.26
N THR A 27 0.61 23.11 -5.11
CA THR A 27 0.47 22.30 -3.89
C THR A 27 -0.53 21.16 -4.11
N MET A 28 -1.62 21.42 -4.85
CA MET A 28 -2.61 20.40 -5.21
C MET A 28 -1.99 19.30 -6.09
N ASN A 29 -1.17 19.66 -7.08
CA ASN A 29 -0.50 18.70 -7.95
C ASN A 29 0.49 17.81 -7.18
N VAL A 30 1.31 18.41 -6.30
CA VAL A 30 2.25 17.67 -5.43
C VAL A 30 1.49 16.77 -4.46
N THR A 31 0.41 17.26 -3.85
CA THR A 31 -0.44 16.47 -2.94
C THR A 31 -1.08 15.29 -3.66
N PHE A 32 -1.61 15.51 -4.87
CA PHE A 32 -2.18 14.46 -5.70
C PHE A 32 -1.13 13.40 -6.05
N TYR A 33 0.08 13.81 -6.43
CA TYR A 33 1.18 12.89 -6.71
C TYR A 33 1.56 12.07 -5.47
N ILE A 34 1.85 12.72 -4.34
CA ILE A 34 2.21 12.03 -3.10
C ILE A 34 1.10 11.07 -2.67
N MET A 35 -0.14 11.53 -2.66
CA MET A 35 -1.27 10.70 -2.27
C MET A 35 -1.42 9.51 -3.22
N SER A 36 -1.33 9.72 -4.53
CA SER A 36 -1.40 8.65 -5.52
C SER A 36 -0.27 7.62 -5.36
N TYR A 37 0.92 8.04 -4.93
CA TYR A 37 2.03 7.14 -4.62
C TYR A 37 1.87 6.40 -3.30
N GLN A 38 1.45 7.08 -2.23
CA GLN A 38 1.26 6.49 -0.91
C GLN A 38 0.05 5.53 -0.88
N THR A 39 -1.02 5.90 -1.59
CA THR A 39 -2.22 5.08 -1.76
C THR A 39 -2.11 4.10 -2.93
N LYS A 40 -1.00 4.13 -3.68
CA LYS A 40 -0.68 3.11 -4.67
C LYS A 40 -0.68 1.79 -3.92
N LYS A 41 -1.78 1.04 -4.05
CA LYS A 41 -1.85 -0.31 -3.51
C LYS A 41 -0.67 -1.05 -4.13
N GLN A 42 0.34 -1.36 -3.31
CA GLN A 42 1.22 -2.47 -3.58
C GLN A 42 0.27 -3.65 -3.83
N GLY A 43 0.17 -4.08 -5.10
CA GLY A 43 -0.76 -5.12 -5.49
C GLY A 43 -0.54 -6.32 -4.58
N ARG A 44 -1.63 -6.90 -4.03
CA ARG A 44 -1.54 -8.19 -3.36
C ARG A 44 -0.77 -9.12 -4.30
N ASN A 45 0.24 -9.81 -3.80
CA ASN A 45 1.19 -10.58 -4.60
C ASN A 45 0.49 -11.69 -5.43
N PHE A 46 -0.13 -11.33 -6.56
CA PHE A 46 -0.86 -12.23 -7.46
C PHE A 46 0.08 -13.32 -8.01
N ASN A 47 1.38 -13.01 -8.09
CA ASN A 47 2.41 -13.96 -8.49
C ASN A 47 2.62 -15.07 -7.44
N MET A 48 2.50 -14.79 -6.14
CA MET A 48 2.69 -15.83 -5.11
C MET A 48 1.64 -16.93 -5.20
N SER A 49 0.38 -16.58 -5.51
CA SER A 49 -0.65 -17.60 -5.76
C SER A 49 -0.34 -18.46 -6.99
N ALA A 50 0.23 -17.88 -8.05
CA ALA A 50 0.64 -18.64 -9.23
C ALA A 50 1.81 -19.58 -8.94
N VAL A 51 2.81 -19.13 -8.17
CA VAL A 51 3.94 -19.94 -7.69
C VAL A 51 3.43 -21.10 -6.84
N LEU A 52 2.55 -20.84 -5.87
CA LEU A 52 1.95 -21.88 -5.04
C LEU A 52 1.14 -22.91 -5.85
N ALA A 53 0.34 -22.45 -6.82
CA ALA A 53 -0.42 -23.34 -7.69
C ALA A 53 0.50 -24.27 -8.52
N LYS A 54 1.61 -23.73 -9.05
CA LYS A 54 2.63 -24.52 -9.77
C LYS A 54 3.30 -25.55 -8.85
N GLY A 55 3.64 -25.16 -7.62
CA GLY A 55 4.22 -26.06 -6.61
C GLY A 55 3.25 -27.18 -6.19
N PHE A 56 1.96 -26.87 -6.07
CA PHE A 56 0.92 -27.86 -5.77
C PHE A 56 0.72 -28.85 -6.92
N ALA A 57 0.61 -28.35 -8.17
CA ALA A 57 0.48 -29.20 -9.35
C ALA A 57 1.69 -30.14 -9.52
N TYR A 58 2.90 -29.65 -9.23
CA TYR A 58 4.11 -30.46 -9.19
C TYR A 58 4.04 -31.56 -8.12
N HIS A 59 3.55 -31.23 -6.92
CA HIS A 59 3.40 -32.20 -5.84
C HIS A 59 2.43 -33.32 -6.24
N LEU A 60 1.27 -32.98 -6.82
CA LEU A 60 0.27 -33.97 -7.23
C LEU A 60 0.80 -34.96 -8.28
N LYS A 61 1.64 -34.49 -9.21
CA LYS A 61 2.23 -35.35 -10.26
C LYS A 61 3.29 -36.32 -9.74
N ARG A 62 3.93 -36.01 -8.60
CA ARG A 62 5.17 -36.67 -8.15
C ARG A 62 5.01 -37.47 -6.87
N THR A 63 3.93 -37.26 -6.13
CA THR A 63 3.64 -37.96 -4.88
C THR A 63 2.86 -39.25 -5.19
N SER A 64 3.41 -40.39 -4.78
CA SER A 64 2.73 -41.68 -4.85
C SER A 64 1.73 -41.83 -3.71
N TYR A 65 0.61 -42.50 -3.97
CA TYR A 65 -0.50 -42.66 -3.02
C TYR A 65 -0.13 -43.49 -1.77
N ASN A 66 0.93 -44.29 -1.81
CA ASN A 66 1.28 -45.25 -0.77
C ASN A 66 2.01 -44.67 0.46
N GLU A 67 2.23 -43.37 0.53
CA GLU A 67 2.84 -42.72 1.71
C GLU A 67 1.80 -42.34 2.76
N SER A 68 2.22 -42.23 4.03
CA SER A 68 1.33 -41.76 5.10
C SER A 68 0.83 -40.34 4.76
N LEU A 69 -0.48 -40.08 4.92
CA LEU A 69 -1.07 -38.77 4.62
C LEU A 69 -0.35 -37.61 5.32
N ARG A 70 0.15 -37.85 6.54
CA ARG A 70 0.87 -36.86 7.34
C ARG A 70 2.21 -36.50 6.70
N ASP A 71 2.94 -37.48 6.18
CA ASP A 71 4.24 -37.25 5.57
C ASP A 71 4.07 -36.60 4.18
N GLN A 72 3.02 -36.96 3.45
CA GLN A 72 2.65 -36.27 2.20
C GLN A 72 2.34 -34.78 2.43
N GLN A 73 1.57 -34.45 3.48
CA GLN A 73 1.27 -33.06 3.82
C GLN A 73 2.52 -32.27 4.21
N ARG A 74 3.41 -32.86 5.02
CA ARG A 74 4.70 -32.24 5.36
C ARG A 74 5.55 -32.00 4.11
N LEU A 75 5.62 -32.98 3.22
CA LEU A 75 6.35 -32.88 1.97
C LEU A 75 5.77 -31.81 1.03
N LEU A 76 4.45 -31.65 1.00
CA LEU A 76 3.79 -30.57 0.28
C LEU A 76 4.25 -29.20 0.80
N LEU A 77 4.16 -28.97 2.11
CA LEU A 77 4.59 -27.71 2.73
C LEU A 77 6.05 -27.41 2.42
N PHE A 78 6.94 -28.41 2.53
CA PHE A 78 8.35 -28.24 2.25
C PHE A 78 8.63 -27.84 0.79
N ARG A 79 7.93 -28.47 -0.16
CA ARG A 79 8.05 -28.13 -1.59
C ARG A 79 7.52 -26.73 -1.89
N LEU A 80 6.39 -26.33 -1.29
CA LEU A 80 5.81 -25.00 -1.49
C LEU A 80 6.73 -23.90 -0.94
N VAL A 81 7.27 -24.08 0.28
CA VAL A 81 8.21 -23.13 0.88
C VAL A 81 9.47 -23.00 0.03
N ASN A 82 10.04 -24.11 -0.42
CA ASN A 82 11.21 -24.07 -1.31
C ASN A 82 10.92 -23.39 -2.64
N MET A 83 9.71 -23.57 -3.20
CA MET A 83 9.35 -22.90 -4.44
C MET A 83 9.14 -21.39 -4.25
N ILE A 84 8.58 -20.98 -3.11
CA ILE A 84 8.52 -19.56 -2.73
C ILE A 84 9.93 -18.98 -2.58
N ASN A 85 10.83 -19.68 -1.89
CA ASN A 85 12.20 -19.24 -1.67
C ASN A 85 13.00 -19.09 -2.98
N LEU A 86 12.72 -19.91 -4.00
CA LEU A 86 13.34 -19.80 -5.32
C LEU A 86 12.95 -18.51 -6.06
N GLU A 87 11.70 -18.09 -5.93
CA GLU A 87 11.17 -16.88 -6.58
C GLU A 87 11.46 -15.62 -5.75
N GLN A 88 11.84 -15.78 -4.48
CA GLN A 88 12.35 -14.70 -3.65
C GLN A 88 13.81 -14.44 -3.98
N GLU A 89 14.06 -13.53 -4.92
CA GLU A 89 15.41 -13.03 -5.18
C GLU A 89 15.91 -12.23 -3.97
N LEU A 90 16.92 -12.77 -3.28
CA LEU A 90 17.67 -12.06 -2.25
C LEU A 90 18.96 -11.51 -2.86
N ALA A 91 19.23 -10.23 -2.63
CA ALA A 91 20.48 -9.63 -3.07
C ALA A 91 21.68 -10.31 -2.38
N ALA A 92 22.69 -10.70 -3.15
CA ALA A 92 23.94 -11.28 -2.63
C ALA A 92 24.54 -10.56 -1.41
N PRO A 93 24.63 -9.20 -1.35
CA PRO A 93 25.12 -8.51 -0.17
C PRO A 93 24.24 -8.71 1.08
N MET A 94 22.92 -8.86 0.90
CA MET A 94 22.00 -9.16 2.01
C MET A 94 22.25 -10.57 2.56
N VAL A 95 22.44 -11.56 1.68
CA VAL A 95 22.76 -12.94 2.12
C VAL A 95 24.07 -12.94 2.90
N MET A 96 25.10 -12.26 2.41
CA MET A 96 26.39 -12.15 3.09
C MET A 96 26.28 -11.41 4.42
N SER A 97 25.49 -10.35 4.52
CA SER A 97 25.32 -9.61 5.78
C SER A 97 24.64 -10.45 6.86
N TYR A 98 23.69 -11.32 6.48
CA TYR A 98 23.09 -12.29 7.39
C TYR A 98 24.06 -13.42 7.78
N LEU A 99 24.84 -13.94 6.82
CA LEU A 99 25.85 -14.98 7.11
C LEU A 99 26.92 -14.48 8.09
N MET A 100 27.29 -13.21 7.98
CA MET A 100 28.26 -12.53 8.85
C MET A 100 27.65 -12.04 10.17
N GLY A 101 26.34 -12.17 10.37
CA GLY A 101 25.65 -11.70 11.59
C GLY A 101 25.51 -10.18 11.71
N TRP A 102 25.73 -9.43 10.63
CA TRP A 102 25.60 -7.96 10.61
C TRP A 102 24.15 -7.49 10.48
N GLY A 103 23.27 -8.35 9.97
CA GLY A 103 21.86 -8.02 9.72
C GLY A 103 21.68 -7.18 8.46
N ASP A 104 20.53 -6.53 8.33
CA ASP A 104 20.11 -5.81 7.12
C ASP A 104 19.96 -4.29 7.32
N THR A 105 20.21 -3.79 8.53
CA THR A 105 20.01 -2.38 8.87
C THR A 105 21.21 -1.80 9.59
N TYR A 106 21.80 -0.77 9.00
CA TYR A 106 22.74 0.10 9.70
C TYR A 106 21.96 1.04 10.61
N ARG A 107 22.09 0.86 11.92
CA ARG A 107 21.43 1.71 12.92
C ARG A 107 22.49 2.32 13.83
N SER A 108 22.47 3.64 13.95
CA SER A 108 23.30 4.34 14.95
C SER A 108 22.73 4.20 16.37
N HIS A 109 21.42 3.94 16.49
CA HIS A 109 20.70 3.88 17.75
C HIS A 109 19.72 2.71 17.77
N TRP A 110 19.36 2.28 18.98
CA TRP A 110 18.37 1.25 19.20
C TRP A 110 16.98 1.87 19.17
N TYR A 111 16.20 1.52 18.15
CA TYR A 111 14.80 1.92 18.04
C TYR A 111 13.90 0.77 18.51
N THR A 112 12.94 1.09 19.39
CA THR A 112 11.90 0.15 19.80
C THR A 112 10.65 0.40 18.95
N PRO A 113 10.01 -0.63 18.38
CA PRO A 113 8.79 -0.45 17.60
C PRO A 113 7.68 0.10 18.51
N ILE A 114 7.13 1.26 18.15
CA ILE A 114 5.96 1.81 18.81
C ILE A 114 4.73 1.40 17.99
N TYR A 115 3.89 0.55 18.57
CA TYR A 115 2.61 0.19 17.96
C TYR A 115 1.64 1.35 18.08
N CYS A 116 1.50 2.16 17.03
CA CYS A 116 0.65 3.35 17.02
C CYS A 116 -0.79 3.07 17.48
N SER A 117 -1.37 1.92 17.13
CA SER A 117 -2.71 1.52 17.59
C SER A 117 -2.78 1.38 19.12
N SER A 118 -1.80 0.72 19.71
CA SER A 118 -1.70 0.54 21.17
C SER A 118 -1.41 1.86 21.87
N PHE A 119 -0.52 2.67 21.29
CA PHE A 119 -0.20 4.01 21.80
C PHE A 119 -1.42 4.93 21.79
N VAL A 120 -2.13 5.02 20.67
CA VAL A 120 -3.36 5.82 20.53
C VAL A 120 -4.44 5.30 21.48
N SER A 121 -4.61 3.98 21.61
CA SER A 121 -5.57 3.39 22.55
C SER A 121 -5.27 3.81 23.99
N ARG A 122 -4.01 3.75 24.43
CA ARG A 122 -3.59 4.21 25.76
C ARG A 122 -3.75 5.71 25.94
N LEU A 123 -3.46 6.49 24.90
CA LEU A 123 -3.61 7.94 24.92
C LEU A 123 -5.08 8.36 25.06
N LEU A 124 -5.99 7.70 24.34
CA LEU A 124 -7.43 7.94 24.45
C LEU A 124 -8.01 7.48 25.80
N GLN A 125 -7.43 6.43 26.42
CA GLN A 125 -7.77 6.03 27.78
C GLN A 125 -7.32 7.08 28.81
N ALA A 126 -6.10 7.62 28.67
CA ALA A 126 -5.55 8.62 29.57
C ALA A 126 -6.23 10.00 29.42
N PHE A 127 -6.67 10.33 28.20
CA PHE A 127 -7.32 11.60 27.88
C PHE A 127 -8.66 11.37 27.17
N PRO A 128 -9.74 11.06 27.93
CA PRO A 128 -11.06 10.80 27.37
C PRO A 128 -11.65 11.99 26.60
N SER A 129 -11.17 13.21 26.88
CA SER A 129 -11.54 14.43 26.15
C SER A 129 -11.16 14.39 24.67
N LEU A 130 -10.11 13.64 24.30
CA LEU A 130 -9.63 13.48 22.93
C LEU A 130 -10.42 12.44 22.12
N ALA A 131 -11.17 11.55 22.79
CA ALA A 131 -12.01 10.54 22.15
C ALA A 131 -13.26 11.14 21.45
N ARG A 132 -13.48 12.45 21.60
CA ARG A 132 -14.64 13.15 21.04
C ARG A 132 -14.40 13.53 19.57
N ARG A 133 -14.48 12.54 18.68
CA ARG A 133 -14.71 12.77 17.25
C ARG A 133 -15.54 11.64 16.65
N GLY A 134 -16.77 11.52 17.15
CA GLY A 134 -17.86 10.72 16.57
C GLY A 134 -19.08 11.52 16.14
N ASP A 135 -19.13 12.84 16.41
CA ASP A 135 -20.37 13.63 16.26
C ASP A 135 -20.38 14.56 15.04
N ILE A 136 -19.35 14.58 14.19
CA ILE A 136 -19.31 15.47 13.00
C ILE A 136 -19.96 14.84 11.76
N THR A 137 -20.22 13.53 11.76
CA THR A 137 -20.65 12.80 10.55
C THR A 137 -22.15 12.75 10.29
N LYS A 138 -23.03 13.13 11.22
CA LYS A 138 -24.48 13.08 10.95
C LYS A 138 -25.04 14.34 10.28
N ASP A 139 -24.46 15.51 10.56
CA ASP A 139 -24.95 16.77 10.01
C ASP A 139 -24.27 17.14 8.68
N THR A 140 -23.09 16.58 8.41
CA THR A 140 -22.29 16.91 7.22
C THR A 140 -22.65 16.03 6.02
N GLU A 141 -22.98 14.74 6.21
CA GLU A 141 -23.40 13.84 5.12
C GLU A 141 -24.73 14.26 4.47
N ALA A 142 -25.64 14.86 5.22
CA ALA A 142 -26.88 15.42 4.66
C ALA A 142 -26.61 16.61 3.71
N ASN A 143 -25.63 17.45 4.05
CA ASN A 143 -25.30 18.66 3.29
C ASN A 143 -24.56 18.37 1.97
N TRP A 144 -23.69 17.34 1.94
CA TRP A 144 -23.01 16.95 0.71
C TRP A 144 -23.97 16.33 -0.31
N ASN A 145 -24.92 15.51 0.13
CA ASN A 145 -25.89 14.88 -0.77
C ASN A 145 -26.85 15.91 -1.40
N GLU A 146 -27.33 16.90 -0.64
CA GLU A 146 -28.14 18.00 -1.19
C GLU A 146 -27.41 18.83 -2.25
N ARG A 147 -26.09 19.01 -2.08
CA ARG A 147 -25.26 19.79 -3.00
C ARG A 147 -24.89 19.01 -4.27
N TYR A 148 -24.71 17.68 -4.16
CA TYR A 148 -24.47 16.82 -5.32
C TYR A 148 -25.70 16.66 -6.22
N ASP A 149 -26.91 16.57 -5.64
CA ASP A 149 -28.15 16.50 -6.40
C ASP A 149 -28.49 17.82 -7.11
N SER A 150 -28.15 18.97 -6.51
CA SER A 150 -28.37 20.28 -7.16
C SER A 150 -27.46 20.50 -8.37
N ASP A 151 -26.22 20.02 -8.30
CA ASP A 151 -25.24 20.23 -9.37
C ASP A 151 -25.45 19.24 -10.54
N MET A 152 -25.94 18.03 -10.28
CA MET A 152 -26.25 17.03 -11.32
C MET A 152 -27.53 17.35 -12.11
N ASN A 153 -28.51 17.99 -11.47
CA ASN A 153 -29.72 18.46 -12.12
C ASN A 153 -29.48 19.71 -12.99
N LYS A 154 -28.42 20.48 -12.71
CA LYS A 154 -28.03 21.66 -13.51
C LYS A 154 -27.21 21.29 -14.75
N SER A 155 -26.40 20.23 -14.71
CA SER A 155 -25.57 19.79 -15.84
C SER A 155 -26.33 19.01 -16.93
N THR A 156 -27.53 18.50 -16.62
CA THR A 156 -28.30 17.66 -17.55
C THR A 156 -29.14 18.49 -18.54
N ILE A 157 -29.35 19.78 -18.26
CA ILE A 157 -30.20 20.66 -19.09
C ILE A 157 -29.42 21.29 -20.25
N ASP A 158 -28.07 21.22 -20.26
CA ASP A 158 -27.21 21.98 -21.19
C ASP A 158 -26.39 21.11 -22.18
N ALA A 159 -26.62 19.80 -22.28
CA ALA A 159 -25.82 18.91 -23.13
C ALA A 159 -26.58 18.41 -24.38
N GLU A 160 -26.61 19.22 -25.43
CA GLU A 160 -26.94 18.79 -26.80
C GLU A 160 -25.78 17.93 -27.35
N MET A 161 -26.05 16.69 -27.80
CA MET A 161 -25.03 15.73 -28.23
C MET A 161 -24.45 16.02 -29.62
N PRO A 162 -23.12 16.01 -29.83
CA PRO A 162 -22.53 15.88 -31.16
C PRO A 162 -22.46 14.41 -31.60
N GLY A 163 -22.81 14.14 -32.86
CA GLY A 163 -22.90 12.82 -33.48
C GLY A 163 -21.56 12.07 -33.64
N PRO A 164 -21.59 10.78 -34.04
CA PRO A 164 -20.44 9.88 -33.91
C PRO A 164 -19.34 10.13 -34.95
N LEU A 165 -18.08 10.13 -34.49
CA LEU A 165 -16.87 10.19 -35.31
C LEU A 165 -16.45 8.80 -35.81
N ILE A 166 -16.24 8.68 -37.12
CA ILE A 166 -15.73 7.49 -37.83
C ILE A 166 -14.21 7.37 -37.59
N VAL A 167 -13.73 6.19 -37.23
CA VAL A 167 -12.30 5.87 -37.03
C VAL A 167 -11.71 5.24 -38.31
N PRO A 168 -10.60 5.73 -38.89
CA PRO A 168 -9.91 5.03 -39.97
C PRO A 168 -8.93 3.98 -39.41
N GLN A 169 -8.94 2.78 -39.99
CA GLN A 169 -7.99 1.70 -39.71
C GLN A 169 -6.64 1.96 -40.39
N THR A 170 -5.54 1.79 -39.66
CA THR A 170 -4.16 1.78 -40.17
C THR A 170 -3.86 0.45 -40.86
N VAL A 171 -3.44 0.49 -42.13
CA VAL A 171 -2.97 -0.68 -42.91
C VAL A 171 -1.45 -0.67 -42.91
N GLU A 172 -0.83 -1.75 -42.43
CA GLU A 172 0.58 -2.09 -42.65
C GLU A 172 0.76 -2.65 -44.08
N THR A 173 1.77 -2.17 -44.83
CA THR A 173 2.38 -2.97 -45.90
C THR A 173 3.90 -2.81 -45.92
N MET A 174 4.56 -3.97 -45.89
CA MET A 174 5.95 -4.21 -46.26
C MET A 174 6.27 -3.71 -47.67
N GLN A 175 7.45 -3.09 -47.84
CA GLN A 175 8.49 -3.47 -48.79
C GLN A 175 9.81 -2.82 -48.40
#